data_AF-A0A1G6HD14-F1
#
_entry.id   AF-A0A1G6HD14-F1
#
_cell.length_a   1.000
_cell.length_b   1.000
_cell.length_c   1.000
_cell.angle_alpha   90.00
_cell.angle_beta   90.00
_cell.angle_gamma   90.00
#
_symmetry.space_group_name_H-M   'P 1'
#
loop_
_entity.id
_entity.type
_entity.pdbx_description
1 polymer ?
#
loop_
_entity_poly.entity_id
_entity_poly.type
_entity_poly.pdbx_seq_one_letter_code
_entity_poly.pdbx_strand_id
1 'polypeptide(L)'
;MRATVTSSLPRGLSDPEIDEIAAELGFPFPEDARTLWTWHDGDGGAVGKGIVPFMLFPDLRTALRLTREWQSATAPMPGEDYDAPYIRQPRWLLILAHQLPVVMDCSALEGERAPTAVYTSFSGISESTPISLARRVEGWTWALDHGYWSITDQGEWTVDIGRFPRECEPELREAIG
;
A
#
# COMPACT_ATOMS: atom_id res chain seq x y z
N MET A 1 -17.55 25.46 6.85
CA MET A 1 -16.18 25.57 6.31
C MET A 1 -15.69 24.13 6.15
N ARG A 2 -15.71 23.58 4.93
CA ARG A 2 -15.32 22.17 4.67
C ARG A 2 -13.80 22.11 4.56
N ALA A 3 -13.10 21.68 5.61
CA ALA A 3 -11.70 21.30 5.48
C ALA A 3 -11.66 20.06 4.58
N THR A 4 -11.08 20.18 3.40
CA THR A 4 -11.10 19.13 2.39
C THR A 4 -9.83 18.32 2.57
N VAL A 5 -9.93 17.03 2.87
CA VAL A 5 -8.76 16.13 3.07
C VAL A 5 -7.81 16.13 1.87
N THR A 6 -8.30 16.52 0.68
CA THR A 6 -7.48 16.65 -0.54
C THR A 6 -6.59 17.89 -0.59
N SER A 7 -6.79 18.93 0.24
CA SER A 7 -5.97 20.14 0.19
C SER A 7 -4.60 20.01 0.88
N SER A 8 -4.30 18.86 1.48
CA SER A 8 -3.06 18.60 2.23
C SER A 8 -2.16 17.52 1.62
N LEU A 9 -2.56 16.89 0.51
CA LEU A 9 -1.72 15.87 -0.11
C LEU A 9 -0.54 16.52 -0.86
N PRO A 10 0.72 16.08 -0.61
CA PRO A 10 1.87 16.51 -1.38
C PRO A 10 1.67 16.39 -2.89
N ARG A 11 2.34 17.24 -3.68
CA ARG A 11 2.31 17.08 -5.14
C ARG A 11 2.87 15.71 -5.54
N GLY A 12 2.39 15.18 -6.66
CA GLY A 12 3.05 14.05 -7.29
C GLY A 12 4.46 14.39 -7.82
N LEU A 13 5.25 13.35 -7.99
CA LEU A 13 6.57 13.37 -8.60
C LEU A 13 6.46 13.28 -10.13
N SER A 14 7.43 13.86 -10.82
CA SER A 14 7.64 13.63 -12.25
C SER A 14 8.43 12.35 -12.49
N ASP A 15 8.34 11.76 -13.69
CA ASP A 15 9.09 10.55 -14.04
C ASP A 15 10.61 10.67 -13.78
N PRO A 16 11.29 11.80 -14.11
CA PRO A 16 12.71 11.94 -13.78
C PRO A 16 13.00 11.95 -12.27
N GLU A 17 12.12 12.55 -11.45
CA GLU A 17 12.25 12.53 -9.99
C GLU A 17 12.09 11.10 -9.46
N ILE A 18 11.13 10.35 -10.00
CA ILE A 18 10.93 8.94 -9.64
C ILE A 18 12.14 8.11 -10.04
N ASP A 19 12.67 8.27 -11.25
CA ASP A 19 13.84 7.52 -11.72
C ASP A 19 15.07 7.80 -10.84
N GLU A 20 15.29 9.06 -10.47
CA GLU A 20 16.39 9.45 -9.58
C GLU A 20 16.27 8.77 -8.21
N ILE A 21 15.06 8.77 -7.62
CA ILE A 21 14.81 8.17 -6.30
C ILE A 21 14.85 6.64 -6.38
N ALA A 22 14.18 6.05 -7.36
CA ALA A 22 14.03 4.60 -7.50
C ALA A 22 15.29 3.89 -7.99
N ALA A 23 16.28 4.61 -8.55
CA ALA A 23 17.60 4.06 -8.86
C ALA A 23 18.25 3.33 -7.66
N GLU A 24 17.87 3.73 -6.45
CA GLU A 24 18.27 3.12 -5.19
C GLU A 24 17.77 1.67 -4.99
N LEU A 25 16.64 1.27 -5.58
CA LEU A 25 16.04 -0.05 -5.36
C LEU A 25 16.85 -1.21 -5.94
N GLY A 26 17.63 -0.96 -6.99
CA GLY A 26 18.39 -2.02 -7.68
C GLY A 26 17.53 -3.02 -8.46
N PHE A 27 16.22 -2.76 -8.63
CA PHE A 27 15.30 -3.54 -9.45
C PHE A 27 14.31 -2.62 -10.19
N PRO A 28 13.61 -3.11 -11.24
CA PRO A 28 12.69 -2.30 -12.02
C PRO A 28 11.56 -1.70 -11.18
N PHE A 29 11.27 -0.41 -11.39
CA PHE A 29 10.17 0.27 -10.74
C PHE A 29 8.91 0.19 -11.61
N PRO A 30 7.87 -0.56 -11.18
CA PRO A 30 6.72 -0.89 -12.03
C PRO A 30 5.86 0.34 -12.33
N GLU A 31 5.13 0.31 -13.45
CA GLU A 31 4.25 1.41 -13.90
C GLU A 31 3.15 1.73 -12.89
N ASP A 32 2.58 0.69 -12.23
CA ASP A 32 1.56 0.88 -11.19
C ASP A 32 2.13 1.66 -9.98
N ALA A 33 3.39 1.41 -9.60
CA ALA A 33 4.06 2.20 -8.57
C ALA A 33 4.28 3.63 -9.06
N ARG A 34 4.77 3.84 -10.28
CA ARG A 34 4.94 5.18 -10.87
C ARG A 34 3.62 5.95 -10.83
N THR A 35 2.52 5.31 -11.20
CA THR A 35 1.18 5.92 -11.18
C THR A 35 0.79 6.41 -9.78
N LEU A 36 1.11 5.66 -8.71
CA LEU A 36 0.84 6.11 -7.34
C LEU A 36 1.60 7.39 -6.97
N TRP A 37 2.92 7.42 -7.22
CA TRP A 37 3.75 8.55 -6.79
C TRP A 37 3.71 9.74 -7.76
N THR A 38 3.28 9.55 -9.02
CA THR A 38 2.91 10.67 -9.91
C THR A 38 1.59 11.31 -9.52
N TRP A 39 0.71 10.59 -8.81
CA TRP A 39 -0.51 11.16 -8.25
C TRP A 39 -0.20 12.02 -7.02
N HIS A 40 0.41 11.43 -5.99
CA HIS A 40 0.83 12.13 -4.78
C HIS A 40 2.11 11.52 -4.20
N ASP A 41 3.05 12.36 -3.74
CA ASP A 41 4.25 11.90 -3.04
C ASP A 41 3.96 11.64 -1.55
N GLY A 42 3.14 10.60 -1.30
CA GLY A 42 2.65 10.25 0.03
C GLY A 42 1.47 11.10 0.50
N ASP A 43 1.18 11.02 1.80
CA ASP A 43 0.06 11.69 2.46
C ASP A 43 0.46 12.80 3.46
N GLY A 44 1.76 13.15 3.51
CA GLY A 44 2.28 14.15 4.44
C GLY A 44 2.64 13.61 5.83
N GLY A 45 2.60 12.28 6.05
CA GLY A 45 3.30 11.63 7.17
C GLY A 45 2.46 11.41 8.44
N ALA A 46 1.14 11.65 8.39
CA ALA A 46 0.26 11.44 9.54
C ALA A 46 -0.68 10.26 9.32
N VAL A 47 -0.46 9.17 10.07
CA VAL A 47 -1.32 7.97 10.07
C VAL A 47 -2.78 8.38 10.30
N GLY A 48 -3.69 7.87 9.47
CA GLY A 48 -5.12 8.13 9.61
C GLY A 48 -5.55 9.53 9.15
N LYS A 49 -4.70 10.27 8.43
CA LYS A 49 -5.06 11.49 7.70
C LYS A 49 -4.76 11.43 6.20
N GLY A 50 -4.37 10.25 5.71
CA GLY A 50 -4.00 10.03 4.33
C GLY A 50 -5.10 9.48 3.43
N ILE A 51 -4.70 8.79 2.37
CA ILE A 51 -5.60 8.30 1.32
C ILE A 51 -6.50 7.14 1.74
N VAL A 52 -6.16 6.44 2.84
CA VAL A 52 -6.95 5.35 3.43
C VAL A 52 -6.92 5.40 4.97
N PRO A 53 -7.91 4.81 5.67
CA PRO A 53 -7.94 4.76 7.13
C PRO A 53 -6.75 4.00 7.74
N PHE A 54 -6.26 4.47 8.89
CA PHE A 54 -5.31 3.77 9.78
C PHE A 54 -3.95 3.35 9.19
N MET A 55 -3.69 3.70 7.93
CA MET A 55 -2.44 3.45 7.24
C MET A 55 -1.72 4.77 6.97
N LEU A 56 -0.45 4.64 6.60
CA LEU A 56 0.38 5.70 6.08
C LEU A 56 0.64 5.41 4.60
N PHE A 57 0.40 6.38 3.72
CA PHE A 57 0.95 6.38 2.37
C PHE A 57 2.25 7.19 2.39
N PRO A 58 3.42 6.54 2.49
CA PRO A 58 4.68 7.25 2.59
C PRO A 58 5.05 7.96 1.29
N ASP A 59 5.81 9.06 1.39
CA ASP A 59 6.56 9.57 0.25
C ASP A 59 7.51 8.50 -0.30
N LEU A 60 7.91 8.61 -1.57
CA LEU A 60 8.64 7.55 -2.25
C LEU A 60 9.94 7.19 -1.52
N ARG A 61 10.71 8.19 -1.04
CA ARG A 61 11.98 7.92 -0.33
C ARG A 61 11.73 7.18 0.98
N THR A 62 10.70 7.55 1.72
CA THR A 62 10.27 6.88 2.95
C THR A 62 9.81 5.46 2.64
N ALA A 63 9.07 5.23 1.55
CA ALA A 63 8.66 3.90 1.11
C ALA A 63 9.87 3.01 0.82
N LEU A 64 10.87 3.52 0.12
CA LEU A 64 12.12 2.79 -0.19
C LEU A 64 12.90 2.45 1.08
N ARG A 65 13.05 3.42 1.98
CA ARG A 65 13.73 3.23 3.26
C ARG A 65 13.02 2.16 4.11
N LEU A 66 11.70 2.29 4.28
CA LEU A 66 10.90 1.34 5.04
C LEU A 66 10.95 -0.07 4.41
N THR A 67 10.92 -0.16 3.09
CA THR A 67 11.07 -1.43 2.37
C THR A 67 12.40 -2.11 2.72
N ARG A 68 13.52 -1.37 2.68
CA ARG A 68 14.84 -1.91 3.03
C ARG A 68 14.94 -2.31 4.51
N GLU A 69 14.43 -1.46 5.41
CA GLU A 69 14.39 -1.76 6.84
C GLU A 69 13.59 -3.04 7.10
N TRP A 70 12.41 -3.14 6.49
CA TRP A 70 11.53 -4.29 6.58
C TRP A 70 12.21 -5.56 6.05
N GLN A 71 12.80 -5.51 4.85
CA GLN A 71 13.57 -6.61 4.27
C GLN A 71 14.74 -7.06 5.17
N SER A 72 15.42 -6.11 5.83
CA SER A 72 16.53 -6.40 6.73
C SER A 72 16.09 -6.99 8.08
N ALA A 73 14.97 -6.50 8.64
CA ALA A 73 14.41 -6.99 9.90
C ALA A 73 13.82 -8.39 9.75
N THR A 74 13.35 -8.71 8.54
CA THR A 74 12.96 -10.06 8.15
C THR A 74 14.14 -10.85 7.56
N ALA A 75 15.37 -10.70 8.06
CA ALA A 75 16.43 -11.65 7.74
C ALA A 75 16.12 -13.02 8.40
N PRO A 76 16.53 -14.17 7.84
CA PRO A 76 16.27 -15.46 8.48
C PRO A 76 17.04 -15.50 9.80
N MET A 77 16.37 -15.85 10.90
CA MET A 77 17.14 -16.32 12.04
C MET A 77 17.76 -17.66 11.64
N PRO A 78 19.01 -17.94 12.03
CA PRO A 78 19.64 -19.22 11.73
C PRO A 78 18.77 -20.40 12.21
N GLY A 79 18.35 -21.27 11.29
CA GLY A 79 17.60 -22.50 11.60
C GLY A 79 16.08 -22.43 11.41
N GLU A 80 15.51 -21.31 10.95
CA GLU A 80 14.11 -21.26 10.53
C GLU A 80 14.00 -21.54 9.03
N ASP A 81 13.24 -22.58 8.67
CA ASP A 81 13.00 -23.03 7.30
C ASP A 81 11.90 -22.17 6.65
N TYR A 82 12.23 -20.91 6.34
CA TYR A 82 11.33 -19.99 5.64
C TYR A 82 11.58 -20.03 4.12
N ASP A 83 11.37 -21.18 3.51
CA ASP A 83 11.34 -21.34 2.05
C ASP A 83 9.98 -20.93 1.43
N ALA A 84 9.09 -20.32 2.21
CA ALA A 84 7.80 -19.87 1.68
C ALA A 84 7.99 -18.61 0.82
N PRO A 85 7.74 -18.66 -0.50
CA PRO A 85 7.81 -17.49 -1.39
C PRO A 85 6.81 -16.38 -1.02
N TYR A 86 5.96 -16.65 -0.03
CA TYR A 86 4.93 -15.77 0.49
C TYR A 86 5.36 -15.00 1.74
N ILE A 87 6.53 -15.23 2.33
CA ILE A 87 6.95 -14.49 3.53
C ILE A 87 7.94 -13.39 3.17
N ARG A 88 8.76 -13.60 2.12
CA ARG A 88 9.84 -12.69 1.75
C ARG A 88 10.06 -12.66 0.25
N GLN A 89 10.05 -11.47 -0.33
CA GLN A 89 10.49 -11.24 -1.70
C GLN A 89 11.36 -9.98 -1.74
N PRO A 90 12.60 -10.07 -2.25
CA PRO A 90 13.49 -8.92 -2.38
C PRO A 90 12.94 -7.79 -3.26
N ARG A 91 11.92 -8.10 -4.08
CA ARG A 91 11.29 -7.19 -5.02
C ARG A 91 9.94 -6.67 -4.55
N TRP A 92 9.58 -6.88 -3.29
CA TRP A 92 8.40 -6.23 -2.74
C TRP A 92 8.71 -4.79 -2.36
N LEU A 93 7.84 -3.89 -2.78
CA LEU A 93 7.84 -2.48 -2.44
C LEU A 93 6.68 -2.22 -1.48
N LEU A 94 6.95 -1.64 -0.33
CA LEU A 94 5.90 -1.20 0.59
C LEU A 94 5.20 0.03 0.00
N ILE A 95 3.88 -0.06 -0.21
CA ILE A 95 3.06 1.05 -0.75
C ILE A 95 2.13 1.66 0.31
N LEU A 96 1.71 0.89 1.32
CA LEU A 96 1.03 1.42 2.51
C LEU A 96 1.69 0.84 3.75
N ALA A 97 2.06 1.69 4.70
CA ALA A 97 2.72 1.30 5.94
C ALA A 97 1.73 1.27 7.10
N HIS A 98 2.19 0.70 8.23
CA HIS A 98 1.51 0.52 9.52
C HIS A 98 0.97 -0.91 9.72
N GLN A 99 -0.06 -1.12 10.55
CA GLN A 99 -0.44 -2.40 11.17
C GLN A 99 -0.49 -3.62 10.24
N LEU A 100 -1.02 -3.44 9.02
CA LEU A 100 -1.11 -4.49 7.99
C LEU A 100 -0.59 -3.91 6.66
N PRO A 101 0.73 -3.83 6.47
CA PRO A 101 1.30 -3.10 5.34
C PRO A 101 0.86 -3.73 4.02
N VAL A 102 0.61 -2.88 3.03
CA VAL A 102 0.36 -3.32 1.67
C VAL A 102 1.66 -3.24 0.90
N VAL A 103 2.03 -4.35 0.28
CA VAL A 103 3.20 -4.48 -0.58
C VAL A 103 2.79 -4.63 -2.04
N MET A 104 3.66 -4.22 -2.95
CA MET A 104 3.56 -4.40 -4.38
C MET A 104 4.71 -5.29 -4.86
N ASP A 105 4.39 -6.32 -5.64
CA ASP A 105 5.39 -7.21 -6.21
C ASP A 105 5.99 -6.62 -7.49
N CYS A 106 7.20 -6.08 -7.37
CA CYS A 106 7.95 -5.50 -8.48
C CYS A 106 8.77 -6.55 -9.25
N SER A 107 8.45 -7.84 -9.10
CA SER A 107 9.03 -8.90 -9.93
C SER A 107 8.39 -9.01 -11.32
N ALA A 108 7.22 -8.41 -11.50
CA ALA A 108 6.48 -8.35 -12.76
C ALA A 108 7.37 -7.79 -13.89
N LEU A 109 7.25 -8.38 -15.09
CA LEU A 109 8.01 -7.95 -16.26
C LEU A 109 7.46 -6.63 -16.81
N GLU A 110 8.23 -5.95 -17.65
CA GLU A 110 7.81 -4.70 -18.31
C GLU A 110 6.49 -4.91 -19.07
N GLY A 111 5.47 -4.11 -18.74
CA GLY A 111 4.11 -4.22 -19.31
C GLY A 111 3.15 -5.14 -18.53
N GLU A 112 3.61 -5.83 -17.49
CA GLU A 112 2.75 -6.56 -16.56
C GLU A 112 2.35 -5.68 -15.38
N ARG A 113 1.09 -5.79 -14.93
CA ARG A 113 0.62 -5.11 -13.73
C ARG A 113 1.21 -5.77 -12.49
N ALA A 114 1.81 -4.96 -11.62
CA ALA A 114 2.42 -5.44 -10.40
C ALA A 114 1.31 -5.76 -9.37
N PRO A 115 1.16 -7.03 -8.95
CA PRO A 115 0.13 -7.35 -7.97
C PRO A 115 0.49 -6.76 -6.61
N THR A 116 -0.53 -6.50 -5.82
CA THR A 116 -0.44 -5.97 -4.47
C THR A 116 -1.07 -6.95 -3.49
N ALA A 117 -0.52 -7.03 -2.29
CA ALA A 117 -1.03 -7.91 -1.23
C ALA A 117 -0.88 -7.24 0.13
N VAL A 118 -1.78 -7.55 1.06
CA VAL A 118 -1.57 -7.29 2.48
C VAL A 118 -0.50 -8.25 3.00
N TYR A 119 0.42 -7.73 3.80
CA TYR A 119 1.43 -8.51 4.48
C TYR A 119 1.08 -8.63 5.97
N THR A 120 1.22 -9.84 6.52
CA THR A 120 1.13 -10.10 7.95
C THR A 120 2.47 -10.63 8.48
N SER A 121 2.83 -10.28 9.71
CA SER A 121 4.06 -10.79 10.33
C SER A 121 4.05 -12.28 10.62
N PHE A 122 2.88 -12.93 10.61
CA PHE A 122 2.71 -14.35 10.97
C PHE A 122 2.66 -15.26 9.75
N SER A 123 1.96 -14.86 8.70
CA SER A 123 1.70 -15.65 7.50
C SER A 123 2.32 -15.06 6.24
N GLY A 124 2.98 -13.90 6.33
CA GLY A 124 3.44 -13.17 5.17
C GLY A 124 2.24 -12.70 4.33
N ILE A 125 2.26 -12.99 3.03
CA ILE A 125 1.14 -12.81 2.11
C ILE A 125 0.37 -14.11 1.86
N SER A 126 0.66 -15.21 2.55
CA SER A 126 0.04 -16.52 2.23
C SER A 126 -1.46 -16.58 2.51
N GLU A 127 -1.96 -15.70 3.38
CA GLU A 127 -3.40 -15.52 3.65
C GLU A 127 -4.02 -14.41 2.80
N SER A 128 -3.20 -13.72 2.00
CA SER A 128 -3.64 -12.65 1.12
C SER A 128 -3.83 -13.14 -0.30
N THR A 129 -4.79 -12.54 -0.99
CA THR A 129 -5.01 -12.79 -2.42
C THR A 129 -4.34 -11.68 -3.21
N PRO A 130 -3.24 -11.91 -3.94
CA PRO A 130 -2.63 -10.83 -4.71
C PRO A 130 -3.63 -10.25 -5.72
N ILE A 131 -3.84 -8.93 -5.69
CA ILE A 131 -4.76 -8.20 -6.56
C ILE A 131 -4.05 -7.03 -7.24
N SER A 132 -4.52 -6.59 -8.40
CA SER A 132 -3.97 -5.39 -9.05
C SER A 132 -4.19 -4.13 -8.19
N LEU A 133 -3.34 -3.11 -8.39
CA LEU A 133 -3.54 -1.81 -7.76
C LEU A 133 -4.90 -1.19 -8.11
N ALA A 134 -5.33 -1.30 -9.37
CA ALA A 134 -6.63 -0.80 -9.81
C ALA A 134 -7.78 -1.42 -9.01
N ARG A 135 -7.75 -2.75 -8.81
CA ARG A 135 -8.74 -3.46 -7.99
C ARG A 135 -8.74 -2.99 -6.53
N ARG A 136 -7.57 -2.65 -6.01
CA ARG A 136 -7.42 -2.08 -4.67
C ARG A 136 -8.10 -0.72 -4.55
N VAL A 137 -7.85 0.17 -5.51
CA VAL A 137 -8.49 1.50 -5.59
C VAL A 137 -10.01 1.39 -5.77
N GLU A 138 -10.50 0.42 -6.55
CA GLU A 138 -11.93 0.11 -6.64
C GLU A 138 -12.53 -0.23 -5.27
N GLY A 139 -11.85 -1.06 -4.47
CA GLY A 139 -12.28 -1.40 -3.12
C GLY A 139 -12.35 -0.19 -2.19
N TRP A 140 -11.36 0.72 -2.27
CA TRP A 140 -11.37 1.97 -1.50
C TRP A 140 -12.52 2.89 -1.90
N THR A 141 -12.78 3.01 -3.20
CA THR A 141 -13.90 3.79 -3.73
C THR A 141 -15.23 3.21 -3.27
N TRP A 142 -15.38 1.88 -3.36
CA TRP A 142 -16.55 1.18 -2.87
C TRP A 142 -16.77 1.44 -1.38
N ALA A 143 -15.72 1.40 -0.56
CA ALA A 143 -15.79 1.61 0.88
C ALA A 143 -16.33 3.01 1.23
N LEU A 144 -15.91 4.04 0.49
CA LEU A 144 -16.43 5.40 0.60
C LEU A 144 -17.90 5.47 0.17
N ASP A 145 -18.23 4.92 -1.01
CA ASP A 145 -19.58 5.01 -1.59
C ASP A 145 -20.65 4.32 -0.73
N HIS A 146 -20.27 3.29 0.01
CA HIS A 146 -21.18 2.51 0.86
C HIS A 146 -21.17 2.97 2.33
N GLY A 147 -20.40 4.02 2.65
CA GLY A 147 -20.26 4.54 4.00
C GLY A 147 -19.54 3.59 4.96
N TYR A 148 -18.84 2.58 4.44
CA TYR A 148 -17.94 1.76 5.25
C TYR A 148 -16.76 2.62 5.74
N TRP A 149 -16.24 3.47 4.87
CA TRP A 149 -15.28 4.52 5.22
C TRP A 149 -15.95 5.89 5.15
N SER A 150 -15.57 6.76 6.07
CA SER A 150 -16.02 8.15 6.10
C SER A 150 -14.96 9.03 6.75
N ILE A 151 -15.08 10.34 6.54
CA ILE A 151 -14.20 11.34 7.15
C ILE A 151 -15.06 12.26 8.00
N THR A 152 -14.69 12.46 9.25
CA THR A 152 -15.40 13.36 10.17
C THR A 152 -15.22 14.83 9.77
N ASP A 153 -16.01 15.73 10.35
CA ASP A 153 -15.84 17.18 10.17
C ASP A 153 -14.47 17.69 10.65
N GLN A 154 -13.75 16.92 11.45
CA GLN A 154 -12.40 17.21 11.92
C GLN A 154 -11.30 16.68 10.98
N GLY A 155 -11.68 16.03 9.88
CA GLY A 155 -10.74 15.45 8.91
C GLY A 155 -10.13 14.13 9.35
N GLU A 156 -10.79 13.39 10.25
CA GLU A 156 -10.33 12.09 10.74
C GLU A 156 -11.08 10.96 10.05
N TRP A 157 -10.39 9.86 9.72
CA TRP A 157 -11.03 8.67 9.20
C TRP A 157 -11.88 7.96 10.25
N THR A 158 -13.06 7.51 9.84
CA THR A 158 -13.95 6.62 10.61
C THR A 158 -14.33 5.42 9.76
N VAL A 159 -14.39 4.24 10.41
CA VAL A 159 -14.77 2.97 9.78
C VAL A 159 -16.00 2.41 10.49
N ASP A 160 -17.07 2.16 9.73
CA ASP A 160 -18.30 1.53 10.22
C ASP A 160 -18.33 0.06 9.81
N ILE A 161 -17.82 -0.81 10.69
CA ILE A 161 -17.77 -2.26 10.45
C ILE A 161 -19.17 -2.85 10.19
N GLY A 162 -20.23 -2.23 10.72
CA GLY A 162 -21.61 -2.66 10.50
C GLY A 162 -22.08 -2.47 9.06
N ARG A 163 -21.42 -1.62 8.28
CA ARG A 163 -21.69 -1.38 6.85
C ARG A 163 -21.00 -2.36 5.93
N PHE A 164 -20.05 -3.15 6.45
CA PHE A 164 -19.37 -4.15 5.65
C PHE A 164 -20.30 -5.34 5.35
N PRO A 165 -20.43 -5.78 4.09
CA PRO A 165 -21.22 -6.94 3.73
C PRO A 165 -20.74 -8.18 4.49
N ARG A 166 -21.68 -8.89 5.12
CA ARG A 166 -21.38 -10.18 5.77
C ARG A 166 -20.91 -11.22 4.75
N GLU A 167 -21.51 -11.18 3.56
CA GLU A 167 -21.13 -11.96 2.39
C GLU A 167 -20.39 -11.01 1.45
N CYS A 168 -19.07 -10.97 1.61
CA CYS A 168 -18.17 -10.14 0.81
C CYS A 168 -17.19 -11.05 0.08
N GLU A 169 -17.00 -10.79 -1.21
CA GLU A 169 -16.00 -11.51 -2.01
C GLU A 169 -14.60 -11.33 -1.38
N PRO A 170 -13.78 -12.40 -1.32
CA PRO A 170 -12.43 -12.32 -0.74
C PRO A 170 -11.57 -11.18 -1.30
N GLU A 171 -11.71 -10.92 -2.61
CA GLU A 171 -10.99 -9.84 -3.29
C GLU A 171 -11.38 -8.44 -2.81
N LEU A 172 -12.66 -8.21 -2.45
CA LEU A 172 -13.09 -6.92 -1.93
C LEU A 172 -12.57 -6.70 -0.50
N ARG A 173 -12.53 -7.77 0.31
CA ARG A 173 -11.89 -7.72 1.64
C ARG A 173 -10.41 -7.37 1.51
N GLU A 174 -9.70 -8.07 0.63
CA GLU A 174 -8.29 -7.80 0.35
C GLU A 174 -8.05 -6.39 -0.20
N ALA A 175 -8.91 -5.90 -1.10
CA ALA A 175 -8.80 -4.56 -1.68
C ALA A 175 -8.89 -3.45 -0.63
N ILE A 176 -9.71 -3.65 0.39
CA ILE A 176 -9.92 -2.68 1.46
C ILE A 176 -8.77 -2.70 2.46
N GLY A 177 -8.14 -3.86 2.69
CA GLY A 177 -7.07 -4.04 3.67
C GLY A 177 -7.63 -4.38 5.05
#